data_AF-A0A401US49-F1
#
_entry.id   AF-A0A401US49-F1
#
_cell.length_a   1.000
_cell.length_b   1.000
_cell.length_c   1.000
_cell.angle_alpha   90.00
_cell.angle_beta   90.00
_cell.angle_gamma   90.00
#
_symmetry.space_group_name_H-M   'P 1'
#
loop_
_entity.id
_entity.type
_entity.pdbx_description
1 polymer ?
#
loop_
_entity_poly.entity_id
_entity_poly.type
_entity_poly.pdbx_seq_one_letter_code
_entity_poly.pdbx_strand_id
1 'polypeptide(L)' 'MKCPYCDTEMLKGDLYGNRVELKWVAKDAHKGIMHALISGGCPKIETYKCILCNKFISDIPVDGL' A
#
# COMPACT_ATOMS: atom_id res chain seq x y z
N MET A 1 -7.88 -9.52 -3.64
CA MET A 1 -7.72 -9.22 -5.08
C MET A 1 -6.76 -10.24 -5.67
N LYS A 2 -6.95 -10.71 -6.92
CA LYS A 2 -5.95 -11.54 -7.61
C LYS A 2 -5.00 -10.67 -8.42
N CYS A 3 -3.73 -11.03 -8.45
CA CYS A 3 -2.72 -10.35 -9.26
C CYS A 3 -2.95 -10.63 -10.74
N PRO A 4 -3.12 -9.62 -11.60
CA PRO A 4 -3.39 -9.82 -13.03
C PRO A 4 -2.18 -10.35 -13.82
N TYR A 5 -1.02 -10.48 -13.17
CA TYR A 5 0.22 -10.93 -13.81
C TYR A 5 0.62 -12.36 -13.46
N CYS A 6 0.17 -12.86 -12.30
CA CYS A 6 0.61 -14.16 -11.78
C CYS A 6 -0.48 -14.88 -10.99
N ASP A 7 -1.73 -14.43 -11.08
CA ASP A 7 -2.97 -14.99 -10.49
C ASP A 7 -2.97 -15.25 -8.98
N THR A 8 -1.88 -14.92 -8.30
CA THR A 8 -1.70 -15.06 -6.86
C THR A 8 -2.56 -14.03 -6.12
N GLU A 9 -3.05 -14.40 -4.95
CA GLU A 9 -3.78 -13.47 -4.07
C GLU A 9 -2.88 -12.31 -3.61
N MET A 10 -3.41 -11.10 -3.66
CA MET A 10 -2.71 -9.87 -3.28
C MET A 10 -3.13 -9.42 -1.88
N LEU A 11 -2.15 -8.91 -1.14
CA LEU A 11 -2.36 -8.37 0.20
C LEU A 11 -2.79 -6.91 0.11
N LYS A 12 -3.76 -6.55 0.94
CA LYS A 12 -4.24 -5.19 1.08
C LYS A 12 -3.38 -4.44 2.10
N GLY A 13 -3.05 -3.19 1.82
CA GLY A 13 -2.25 -2.36 2.71
C GLY A 13 -2.28 -0.89 2.32
N ASP A 14 -1.54 -0.08 3.07
CA ASP A 14 -1.39 1.34 2.84
C ASP A 14 0.00 1.60 2.24
N LEU A 15 0.04 2.34 1.12
CA LEU A 15 1.26 2.86 0.54
C LEU A 15 1.44 4.31 0.99
N TYR A 16 2.49 4.55 1.78
CA TYR A 16 2.87 5.86 2.29
C TYR A 16 3.88 6.50 1.36
N GLY A 17 3.69 7.77 1.05
CA GLY A 17 4.59 8.53 0.18
C GLY A 17 4.55 10.03 0.46
N ASN A 18 5.73 10.63 0.50
CA ASN A 18 5.98 12.07 0.52
C ASN A 18 7.35 12.30 -0.18
N ARG A 19 8.13 13.32 0.19
CA ARG A 19 9.53 13.57 -0.21
C ARG A 19 10.54 12.49 0.24
N VAL A 20 10.04 11.35 0.72
CA VAL A 20 10.81 10.22 1.29
C VAL A 20 10.43 8.95 0.53
N GLU A 21 11.23 7.89 0.63
CA GLU A 21 10.96 6.57 0.04
C GLU A 21 9.52 6.08 0.27
N LEU A 22 8.96 5.47 -0.78
CA LEU A 22 7.67 4.80 -0.73
C LEU A 22 7.74 3.59 0.21
N LYS A 23 6.86 3.56 1.21
CA LYS A 23 6.77 2.45 2.16
C LYS A 23 5.38 1.84 2.08
N TRP A 24 5.32 0.54 1.86
CA TRP A 24 4.07 -0.21 1.90
C TRP A 24 3.96 -0.99 3.20
N VAL A 25 2.79 -0.91 3.85
CA VAL A 25 2.50 -1.62 5.10
C VAL A 25 1.23 -2.43 4.91
N ALA A 26 1.29 -3.73 5.18
CA ALA A 26 0.12 -4.60 5.12
C ALA A 26 -0.93 -4.18 6.17
N LYS A 27 -2.21 -4.28 5.81
CA LYS A 27 -3.31 -3.84 6.68
C LYS A 27 -3.33 -4.61 8.02
N ASP A 28 -2.99 -5.89 7.98
CA ASP A 28 -2.91 -6.75 9.17
C ASP A 28 -1.68 -6.47 10.04
N ALA A 29 -0.67 -5.78 9.50
CA ALA A 29 0.52 -5.36 10.23
C ALA A 29 0.33 -4.06 11.03
N HIS A 30 -0.83 -3.39 10.93
CA HIS A 30 -1.12 -2.14 11.66
C HIS A 30 -1.26 -2.29 13.19
N LYS A 31 -1.04 -3.47 13.77
CA LYS A 31 -1.29 -3.77 15.19
C LYS A 31 -0.16 -3.36 16.16
N GLY A 32 0.68 -2.37 15.85
CA GLY A 32 1.83 -2.01 16.70
C GLY A 32 2.27 -0.55 16.67
N ILE A 33 3.07 -0.17 17.68
CA ILE A 33 3.64 1.17 17.92
C ILE A 33 4.41 1.72 16.71
N MET A 34 5.03 0.87 15.88
CA MET A 34 5.73 1.29 14.67
C MET A 34 4.83 1.97 13.64
N HIS A 35 3.53 1.69 13.66
CA HIS A 35 2.61 2.28 12.69
C HIS A 35 2.45 3.80 12.92
N ALA A 36 2.43 4.24 14.17
CA ALA A 36 2.30 5.65 14.54
C ALA A 36 3.51 6.50 14.09
N LEU A 37 4.71 5.92 14.04
CA LEU A 37 5.93 6.59 13.57
C LEU A 37 5.96 6.76 12.05
N ILE A 38 5.32 5.85 11.31
CA ILE A 38 5.27 5.89 9.83
C ILE A 38 4.10 6.76 9.35
N SER A 39 3.00 6.79 10.11
CA SER A 39 1.75 7.45 9.71
C SER A 39 1.64 8.93 10.13
N GLY A 40 2.71 9.56 10.63
CA GLY A 40 2.72 10.93 11.14
C GLY A 40 2.47 12.00 10.06
N GLY A 41 1.23 12.09 9.57
CA GLY A 41 0.77 13.10 8.60
C GLY A 41 1.20 12.85 7.15
N CYS A 42 1.86 11.74 6.83
CA CYS A 42 2.20 11.42 5.45
C CYS A 42 0.96 11.00 4.66
N PRO A 43 0.78 11.52 3.42
CA PRO A 43 -0.24 11.02 2.51
C PRO A 43 -0.11 9.51 2.33
N LYS A 44 -1.27 8.85 2.27
CA LYS A 44 -1.36 7.42 2.03
C LYS A 44 -2.47 7.11 1.03
N ILE A 45 -2.26 6.05 0.26
CA ILE A 45 -3.27 5.49 -0.62
C ILE A 45 -3.43 4.00 -0.31
N GLU A 46 -4.67 3.54 -0.30
CA GLU A 46 -4.96 2.11 -0.15
C GLU A 46 -4.50 1.38 -1.42
N THR A 47 -3.79 0.27 -1.25
CA THR A 47 -3.10 -0.41 -2.36
C THR A 47 -3.01 -1.91 -2.10
N TYR A 48 -3.12 -2.68 -3.18
CA TYR A 48 -2.88 -4.11 -3.18
C TYR A 48 -1.45 -4.41 -3.61
N LYS A 49 -0.72 -5.22 -2.84
CA LYS A 49 0.62 -5.71 -3.19
C LYS A 49 0.59 -7.21 -3.49
N CYS A 50 1.13 -7.62 -4.63
CA CYS A 50 1.43 -9.02 -4.90
C CYS A 50 2.79 -9.36 -4.28
N ILE A 51 2.84 -10.35 -3.39
CA ILE A 51 4.08 -10.73 -2.69
C ILE A 51 5.03 -11.53 -3.60
N LEU A 52 4.48 -12.29 -4.56
CA LEU A 52 5.30 -13.04 -5.52
C LEU A 52 5.94 -12.12 -6.56
N CYS A 53 5.14 -11.23 -7.14
CA CYS A 53 5.53 -10.41 -8.28
C CYS A 53 6.05 -9.01 -7.86
N ASN A 54 5.96 -8.65 -6.57
CA ASN A 54 6.28 -7.34 -6.00
C ASN A 54 5.62 -6.13 -6.69
N LYS A 55 4.49 -6.36 -7.36
CA LYS A 55 3.70 -5.31 -8.04
C LYS A 55 2.63 -4.72 -7.13
N PHE A 56 2.33 -3.45 -7.34
CA PHE A 56 1.28 -2.70 -6.67
C PHE A 56 0.13 -2.38 -7.62
N ILE A 57 -1.11 -2.38 -7.10
CA ILE A 57 -2.30 -1.90 -7.80
C ILE A 57 -3.04 -0.97 -6.85
N SER A 58 -3.35 0.23 -7.34
CA SER A 58 -4.00 1.30 -6.60
C SER A 58 -5.10 1.88 -7.47
N ASP A 59 -6.29 2.01 -6.92
CA ASP A 59 -7.38 2.74 -7.57
C ASP A 59 -7.20 4.23 -7.29
N ILE A 60 -6.90 5.02 -8.32
CA ILE A 60 -6.71 6.47 -8.19
C ILE A 60 -8.03 7.16 -8.55
N PRO A 61 -8.66 7.91 -7.63
CA PRO A 61 -9.86 8.67 -7.95
C PRO A 61 -9.54 9.76 -8.99
N VAL A 62 -10.46 9.97 -9.93
CA VAL A 62 -10.28 10.86 -11.10
C VAL A 62 -10.42 12.34 -10.71
N ASP A 63 -10.87 12.65 -9.50
CA ASP A 63 -11.09 14.01 -9.03
C ASP A 63 -9.77 14.71 -8.68
N GLY A 64 -9.18 15.41 -9.65
CA GLY A 64 -8.02 16.29 -9.42
C GLY A 64 -6.88 16.24 -10.45
N LEU A 65 -7.13 15.75 -11.68
CA LEU A 65 -6.22 15.88 -12.82
C LEU A 65 -6.52 17.13 -13.64
#